data_AF-I6NI52-F1
#
_entry.id   AF-I6NI52-F1
#
_cell.length_a   1.000
_cell.length_b   1.000
_cell.length_c   1.000
_cell.angle_alpha   90.00
_cell.angle_beta   90.00
_cell.angle_gamma   90.00
#
_symmetry.space_group_name_H-M   'P 1'
#
loop_
_entity.id
_entity.type
_entity.pdbx_description
1 polymer ?
#
loop_
_entity_poly.entity_id
_entity_poly.type
_entity_poly.pdbx_seq_one_letter_code
_entity_poly.pdbx_strand_id
1 'polypeptide(L)'
;MIKEYIKINLASPTKILSWTERLLPNNKLIGEVSKSETINYETFKPVNDGLFCEKIFGPIKDWECNCKRYKKIQMKTKNKDKVIICPKCYVEITETKIRNYRMGIKLSAPVTHIWYIKSVPNYIRLKLINHFIQTKSNPHWMIIYNLPVLPPNLRPVVKLQDKTLITTDLNFLYAKIVNINNKINKLRKMLVPEPFLINEKYTLQIQGKRGRFRENLLGKTVDYSGRSVIIVEPNLKLNECGIPEEMHAILLNRAPTLHRVIGIQAFQPKIISCKSIKLHPLVCSAFNADFDGDQMGVHIPLSLKTQAEARLIMISANNCTSPATGQPNILPSQDMILGCYYLTVENTRLYYLLQRVLRLTT
;
A
#
# COMPACT_ATOMS: atom_id res chain seq x y z
N MET A 1 -2.69 -15.77 -16.36
CA MET A 1 -3.22 -16.81 -15.45
C MET A 1 -3.66 -16.15 -14.16
N ILE A 2 -4.97 -15.97 -13.98
CA ILE A 2 -5.55 -15.53 -12.71
C ILE A 2 -5.43 -16.74 -11.78
N LYS A 3 -4.65 -16.61 -10.70
CA LYS A 3 -4.56 -17.69 -9.70
C LYS A 3 -5.85 -17.68 -8.89
N GLU A 4 -6.66 -18.71 -9.04
CA GLU A 4 -7.94 -18.87 -8.32
C GLU A 4 -7.76 -19.01 -6.80
N TYR A 5 -6.57 -19.45 -6.36
CA TYR A 5 -6.24 -19.57 -4.94
C TYR A 5 -4.80 -19.17 -4.65
N ILE A 6 -4.59 -18.61 -3.46
CA ILE A 6 -3.27 -18.38 -2.87
C ILE A 6 -3.07 -19.42 -1.77
N LYS A 7 -2.09 -20.30 -1.95
CA LYS A 7 -1.71 -21.28 -0.92
C LYS A 7 -0.57 -20.74 -0.08
N ILE A 8 -0.74 -20.71 1.24
CA ILE A 8 0.28 -20.31 2.22
C ILE A 8 0.70 -21.55 3.01
N ASN A 9 2.00 -21.84 3.03
CA ASN A 9 2.60 -22.96 3.76
C ASN A 9 3.91 -22.50 4.44
N LEU A 10 4.37 -23.28 5.42
CA LEU A 10 5.72 -23.15 5.99
C LEU A 10 6.79 -23.25 4.91
N ALA A 11 7.82 -22.42 5.00
CA ALA A 11 8.96 -22.44 4.09
C ALA A 11 10.03 -23.38 4.63
N SER A 12 10.45 -24.38 3.83
CA SER A 12 11.57 -25.23 4.19
C SER A 12 12.90 -24.46 4.09
N PRO A 13 13.93 -24.83 4.87
CA PRO A 13 15.26 -24.24 4.73
C PRO A 13 15.82 -24.36 3.30
N THR A 14 15.59 -25.48 2.63
CA THR A 14 15.99 -25.72 1.23
C THR A 14 15.27 -24.80 0.25
N LYS A 15 14.00 -24.48 0.51
CA LYS A 15 13.22 -23.54 -0.31
C LYS A 15 13.64 -22.09 -0.08
N ILE A 16 14.06 -21.75 1.14
CA ILE A 16 14.66 -20.45 1.40
C ILE A 16 16.00 -20.37 0.65
N LEU A 17 16.85 -21.38 0.76
CA LEU A 17 18.11 -21.46 0.03
C LEU A 17 17.94 -21.28 -1.49
N SER A 18 16.91 -21.88 -2.09
CA SER A 18 16.66 -21.70 -3.54
C SER A 18 16.23 -20.29 -3.93
N TRP A 19 15.72 -19.48 -2.99
CA TRP A 19 15.47 -18.05 -3.21
C TRP A 19 16.72 -17.20 -3.08
N THR A 20 17.71 -17.68 -2.30
CA THR A 20 18.90 -16.91 -1.95
C THR A 20 20.09 -17.23 -2.84
N GLU A 21 20.38 -18.52 -3.02
CA GLU A 21 21.59 -19.00 -3.68
C GLU A 21 21.41 -19.10 -5.17
N ARG A 22 22.42 -18.63 -5.91
CA ARG A 22 22.50 -18.75 -7.35
C ARG A 22 23.91 -19.13 -7.75
N LEU A 23 24.00 -20.09 -8.65
CA LEU A 23 25.24 -20.46 -9.31
C LEU A 23 25.47 -19.50 -10.46
N LEU A 24 26.56 -18.74 -10.39
CA LEU A 24 27.04 -18.01 -11.55
C LEU A 24 27.58 -19.01 -12.60
N PRO A 25 27.66 -18.61 -13.89
CA PRO A 25 28.35 -19.36 -14.95
C PRO A 25 29.81 -19.68 -14.63
N ASN A 26 30.41 -19.00 -13.65
CA ASN A 26 31.76 -19.25 -13.15
C ASN A 26 31.79 -20.27 -12.00
N ASN A 27 30.72 -21.05 -11.78
CA ASN A 27 30.53 -21.99 -10.65
C ASN A 27 30.69 -21.39 -9.24
N LYS A 28 30.57 -20.06 -9.11
CA LYS A 28 30.58 -19.37 -7.80
C LYS A 28 29.16 -19.24 -7.27
N LEU A 29 28.93 -19.76 -6.06
CA LEU A 29 27.70 -19.54 -5.30
C LEU A 29 27.67 -18.09 -4.78
N ILE A 30 26.60 -17.37 -5.12
CA ILE A 30 26.31 -16.03 -4.61
C ILE A 30 24.93 -16.05 -3.94
N GLY A 31 24.83 -15.39 -2.78
CA GLY A 31 23.56 -15.27 -2.07
C GLY A 31 23.68 -14.84 -0.61
N GLU A 32 24.88 -14.90 -0.03
CA GLU A 32 25.07 -14.63 1.39
C GLU A 32 25.50 -13.18 1.66
N VAL A 33 24.73 -12.49 2.50
CA VAL A 33 25.13 -11.22 3.10
C VAL A 33 26.01 -11.48 4.32
N SER A 34 27.24 -10.97 4.29
CA SER A 34 28.22 -11.16 5.36
C SER A 34 28.46 -9.90 6.19
N LYS A 35 28.35 -8.71 5.59
CA LYS A 35 28.57 -7.42 6.27
C LYS A 35 27.26 -6.77 6.67
N SER A 36 27.27 -6.12 7.83
CA SER A 36 26.12 -5.37 8.37
C SER A 36 25.99 -3.97 7.78
N GLU A 37 27.05 -3.47 7.13
CA GLU A 37 27.09 -2.15 6.51
C GLU A 37 26.13 -2.05 5.32
N THR A 38 25.59 -0.84 5.12
CA THR A 38 24.61 -0.56 4.07
C THR A 38 25.30 0.09 2.85
N ILE A 39 25.66 1.36 2.98
CA ILE A 39 26.22 2.22 1.93
C ILE A 39 27.39 2.99 2.55
N ASN A 40 28.46 3.20 1.79
CA ASN A 40 29.56 4.04 2.22
C ASN A 40 29.13 5.52 2.21
N TYR A 41 29.41 6.24 3.30
CA TYR A 41 29.03 7.65 3.49
C TYR A 41 29.73 8.61 2.52
N GLU A 42 30.95 8.29 2.06
CA GLU A 42 31.71 9.17 1.16
C GLU A 42 31.30 8.97 -0.30
N THR A 43 31.27 7.71 -0.75
CA THR A 43 31.06 7.36 -2.15
C THR A 43 29.59 7.15 -2.50
N PHE A 44 28.72 7.05 -1.49
CA PHE A 44 27.30 6.69 -1.62
C PHE A 44 27.07 5.38 -2.39
N LYS A 45 28.09 4.53 -2.48
CA LYS A 45 28.01 3.22 -3.13
C LYS A 45 27.73 2.12 -2.10
N PRO A 46 26.96 1.09 -2.47
CA PRO A 46 26.68 -0.03 -1.58
C PRO A 46 27.97 -0.78 -1.29
N VAL A 47 28.12 -1.22 -0.04
CA VAL A 47 29.27 -2.00 0.38
C VAL A 47 29.18 -3.42 -0.21
N ASN A 48 30.31 -3.94 -0.70
CA ASN A 48 30.40 -5.32 -1.18
C ASN A 48 30.09 -6.31 -0.05
N ASP A 49 29.22 -7.28 -0.35
CA ASP A 49 28.66 -8.29 0.57
C ASP A 49 27.90 -7.70 1.78
N GLY A 50 27.54 -6.41 1.72
CA GLY A 50 26.67 -5.74 2.69
C GLY A 50 25.18 -5.88 2.37
N LEU A 51 24.35 -5.22 3.18
CA LEU A 51 22.89 -5.27 3.08
C LEU A 51 22.33 -4.73 1.75
N PHE A 52 23.10 -3.95 0.99
CA PHE A 52 22.66 -3.38 -0.30
C PHE A 52 23.51 -3.85 -1.49
N CYS A 53 24.34 -4.87 -1.29
CA CYS A 53 25.30 -5.37 -2.26
C CYS A 53 24.69 -5.63 -3.64
N GLU A 54 25.25 -5.01 -4.68
CA GLU A 54 24.80 -5.18 -6.07
C GLU A 54 25.04 -6.59 -6.61
N LYS A 55 26.11 -7.24 -6.14
CA LYS A 55 26.43 -8.62 -6.52
C LYS A 55 25.33 -9.59 -6.07
N ILE A 56 24.75 -9.38 -4.89
CA ILE A 56 23.68 -10.22 -4.35
C ILE A 56 22.33 -9.80 -4.94
N PHE A 57 21.93 -8.55 -4.76
CA PHE A 57 20.58 -8.09 -5.10
C PHE A 57 20.40 -7.63 -6.55
N GLY A 58 21.47 -7.37 -7.30
CA GLY A 58 21.41 -6.84 -8.66
C GLY A 58 21.75 -5.35 -8.74
N PRO A 59 21.79 -4.77 -9.94
CA PRO A 59 22.35 -3.43 -10.18
C PRO A 59 21.45 -2.29 -9.67
N ILE A 60 22.02 -1.16 -9.25
CA ILE A 60 21.27 0.05 -8.81
C ILE A 60 20.63 0.78 -9.98
N LYS A 61 21.30 0.80 -11.13
CA LYS A 61 20.83 1.43 -12.38
C LYS A 61 20.68 0.35 -13.44
N ASP A 62 19.66 0.50 -14.29
CA ASP A 62 19.39 -0.50 -15.32
C ASP A 62 20.59 -0.66 -16.24
N TRP A 63 21.02 -1.91 -16.44
CA TRP A 63 22.12 -2.29 -17.33
C TRP A 63 23.49 -1.67 -16.98
N GLU A 64 23.72 -1.31 -15.71
CA GLU A 64 25.02 -0.79 -15.24
C GLU A 64 25.61 -1.68 -14.14
N CYS A 65 26.92 -1.97 -14.24
CA CYS A 65 27.66 -2.61 -13.15
C CYS A 65 28.19 -1.58 -12.13
N ASN A 66 28.44 -1.99 -10.87
CA ASN A 66 29.19 -1.19 -9.87
C ASN A 66 30.49 -0.58 -10.44
N CYS A 67 31.15 -1.36 -11.30
CA CYS A 67 32.43 -1.05 -11.93
C CYS A 67 32.37 0.01 -13.05
N LYS A 68 31.17 0.41 -13.50
CA LYS A 68 30.91 1.25 -14.68
C LYS A 68 31.57 0.82 -16.00
N ARG A 69 32.17 -0.39 -16.08
CA ARG A 69 32.81 -0.93 -17.31
C ARG A 69 31.80 -1.18 -18.42
N TYR A 70 30.59 -1.61 -18.06
CA TYR A 70 29.49 -1.80 -18.99
C TYR A 70 28.45 -0.71 -18.75
N LYS A 71 28.20 0.10 -19.80
CA LYS A 71 27.17 1.16 -19.83
C LYS A 71 26.14 0.87 -20.92
N LYS A 72 24.92 1.38 -20.72
CA LYS A 72 23.71 1.21 -21.56
C LYS A 72 23.94 1.20 -23.08
N ILE A 73 24.86 2.00 -23.59
CA ILE A 73 25.06 2.20 -25.04
C ILE A 73 25.75 1.00 -25.73
N GLN A 74 26.47 0.14 -24.99
CA GLN A 74 27.27 -0.96 -25.57
C GLN A 74 26.51 -2.31 -25.66
N MET A 75 25.25 -2.39 -25.26
CA MET A 75 24.53 -3.67 -25.06
C MET A 75 23.35 -3.94 -26.00
N LYS A 76 22.90 -2.96 -26.81
CA LYS A 76 21.77 -3.17 -27.76
C LYS A 76 22.08 -4.22 -28.86
N THR A 77 23.32 -4.67 -28.99
CA THR A 77 23.82 -5.54 -30.07
C THR A 77 24.21 -6.96 -29.66
N LYS A 78 23.90 -7.44 -28.44
CA LYS A 78 24.18 -8.84 -28.05
C LYS A 78 22.92 -9.58 -27.61
N ASN A 79 22.74 -10.77 -28.17
CA ASN A 79 21.59 -11.69 -28.05
C ASN A 79 20.85 -11.62 -26.70
N LYS A 80 19.51 -11.51 -26.79
CA LYS A 80 18.57 -11.34 -25.67
C LYS A 80 18.59 -12.46 -24.61
N ASP A 81 19.22 -13.60 -24.89
CA ASP A 81 19.10 -14.79 -24.04
C ASP A 81 20.32 -15.10 -23.17
N LYS A 82 21.42 -14.35 -23.27
CA LYS A 82 22.61 -14.58 -22.42
C LYS A 82 22.66 -13.58 -21.27
N VAL A 83 22.55 -14.10 -20.04
CA VAL A 83 22.80 -13.32 -18.83
C VAL A 83 24.27 -12.90 -18.79
N ILE A 84 24.53 -11.60 -18.91
CA ILE A 84 25.89 -11.06 -18.92
C ILE A 84 26.26 -10.68 -17.49
N ILE A 85 27.38 -11.25 -17.00
CA ILE A 85 27.94 -10.93 -15.69
C ILE A 85 29.27 -10.23 -15.86
N CYS A 86 29.46 -9.16 -15.09
CA CYS A 86 30.69 -8.41 -15.02
C CYS A 86 31.84 -9.27 -14.43
N PRO A 87 32.99 -9.46 -15.12
CA PRO A 87 34.07 -10.31 -14.63
C PRO A 87 34.81 -9.73 -13.41
N LYS A 88 34.81 -8.40 -13.24
CA LYS A 88 35.48 -7.73 -12.11
C LYS A 88 34.62 -7.65 -10.85
N CYS A 89 33.33 -7.41 -11.03
CA CYS A 89 32.41 -7.05 -9.95
C CYS A 89 31.32 -8.11 -9.71
N TYR A 90 31.22 -9.11 -10.59
CA TYR A 90 30.26 -10.21 -10.51
C TYR A 90 28.80 -9.76 -10.42
N VAL A 91 28.51 -8.52 -10.83
CA VAL A 91 27.15 -7.98 -10.93
C VAL A 91 26.56 -8.43 -12.26
N GLU A 92 25.35 -8.97 -12.20
CA GLU A 92 24.53 -9.28 -13.36
C GLU A 92 23.99 -7.98 -13.98
N ILE A 93 24.17 -7.83 -15.30
CA ILE A 93 23.74 -6.65 -16.03
C ILE A 93 22.29 -6.88 -16.48
N THR A 94 21.36 -6.42 -15.66
CA THR A 94 19.92 -6.62 -15.87
C THR A 94 19.11 -5.40 -15.40
N GLU A 95 17.78 -5.48 -15.42
CA GLU A 95 16.90 -4.45 -14.87
C GLU A 95 16.94 -4.38 -13.35
N THR A 96 16.80 -3.17 -12.81
CA THR A 96 16.71 -2.91 -11.36
C THR A 96 15.56 -3.62 -10.66
N LYS A 97 14.49 -3.98 -11.39
CA LYS A 97 13.31 -4.70 -10.86
C LYS A 97 13.68 -6.01 -10.17
N ILE A 98 14.77 -6.65 -10.61
CA ILE A 98 15.21 -7.92 -10.03
C ILE A 98 15.62 -7.78 -8.55
N ARG A 99 16.01 -6.56 -8.11
CA ARG A 99 16.27 -6.26 -6.69
C ARG A 99 15.07 -6.52 -5.80
N ASN A 100 13.85 -6.55 -6.34
CA ASN A 100 12.60 -6.81 -5.61
C ASN A 100 12.37 -8.29 -5.26
N TYR A 101 13.14 -9.22 -5.81
CA TYR A 101 12.84 -10.66 -5.71
C TYR A 101 13.93 -11.46 -4.99
N ARG A 102 15.10 -10.87 -4.77
CA ARG A 102 16.28 -11.55 -4.19
C ARG A 102 16.36 -11.35 -2.69
N MET A 103 16.73 -12.42 -1.98
CA MET A 103 16.78 -12.47 -0.52
C MET A 103 18.03 -13.21 -0.04
N GLY A 104 18.49 -13.02 1.21
CA GLY A 104 19.26 -14.07 1.91
C GLY A 104 20.33 -13.68 2.93
N ILE A 105 20.27 -14.33 4.11
CA ILE A 105 21.34 -14.50 5.11
C ILE A 105 21.30 -15.96 5.60
N LYS A 106 22.47 -16.58 5.80
CA LYS A 106 22.61 -17.86 6.51
C LYS A 106 22.88 -17.61 8.00
N LEU A 107 22.10 -18.22 8.88
CA LEU A 107 22.31 -18.11 10.32
C LEU A 107 23.31 -19.17 10.79
N SER A 108 24.18 -18.80 11.71
CA SER A 108 25.16 -19.72 12.31
C SER A 108 24.57 -20.59 13.41
N ALA A 109 23.50 -20.12 14.04
CA ALA A 109 22.74 -20.88 15.02
C ALA A 109 21.27 -20.96 14.57
N PRO A 110 20.60 -22.12 14.73
CA PRO A 110 19.17 -22.23 14.47
C PRO A 110 18.39 -21.33 15.43
N VAL A 111 17.42 -20.58 14.90
CA VAL A 111 16.56 -19.69 15.68
C VAL A 111 15.11 -20.10 15.48
N THR A 112 14.34 -20.19 16.55
CA THR A 112 12.90 -20.46 16.48
C THR A 112 12.13 -19.19 16.11
N HIS A 113 11.14 -19.31 15.23
CA HIS A 113 10.31 -18.16 14.88
C HIS A 113 9.42 -17.73 16.06
N ILE A 114 9.43 -16.44 16.39
CA ILE A 114 8.71 -15.90 17.56
C ILE A 114 7.21 -16.18 17.55
N TRP A 115 6.57 -16.16 16.37
CA TRP A 115 5.14 -16.45 16.24
C TRP A 115 4.74 -17.84 16.74
N TYR A 116 5.63 -18.84 16.69
CA TYR A 116 5.27 -20.18 17.14
C TYR A 116 5.46 -20.37 18.65
N ILE A 117 6.30 -19.54 19.28
CA ILE A 117 6.61 -19.63 20.70
C ILE A 117 5.72 -18.70 21.53
N LYS A 118 5.56 -17.45 21.09
CA LYS A 118 4.83 -16.42 21.85
C LYS A 118 3.35 -16.33 21.50
N SER A 119 2.87 -17.03 20.48
CA SER A 119 1.42 -17.11 20.25
C SER A 119 0.77 -17.87 21.40
N VAL A 120 -0.36 -17.37 21.88
CA VAL A 120 -1.27 -18.15 22.71
C VAL A 120 -2.41 -18.57 21.78
N PRO A 121 -2.64 -19.87 21.55
CA PRO A 121 -1.92 -21.03 22.09
C PRO A 121 -0.55 -21.28 21.42
N ASN A 122 0.37 -21.93 22.15
CA ASN A 122 1.70 -22.28 21.63
C ASN A 122 1.58 -23.42 20.62
N TYR A 123 1.83 -23.11 19.35
CA TYR A 123 1.63 -24.05 18.24
C TYR A 123 2.56 -25.28 18.33
N ILE A 124 3.72 -25.17 18.98
CA ILE A 124 4.63 -26.31 19.20
C ILE A 124 3.98 -27.35 20.14
N ARG A 125 3.07 -26.91 21.03
CA ARG A 125 2.46 -27.74 22.08
C ARG A 125 1.11 -28.37 21.67
N LEU A 126 0.51 -27.96 20.55
CA LEU A 126 -0.85 -28.36 20.15
C LEU A 126 -0.92 -29.55 19.18
N LYS A 127 -2.10 -30.18 19.10
CA LYS A 127 -2.53 -31.23 18.14
C LYS A 127 -2.55 -30.74 16.67
N LEU A 128 -1.47 -30.14 16.18
CA LEU A 128 -1.30 -29.74 14.76
C LEU A 128 -0.84 -30.90 13.87
N ILE A 129 -0.57 -32.07 14.43
CA ILE A 129 -0.02 -33.23 13.72
C ILE A 129 -0.87 -33.57 12.48
N ASN A 130 -2.20 -33.60 12.63
CA ASN A 130 -3.11 -33.84 11.50
C ASN A 130 -2.97 -32.79 10.39
N HIS A 131 -2.75 -31.52 10.76
CA HIS A 131 -2.55 -30.43 9.79
C HIS A 131 -1.18 -30.51 9.11
N PHE A 132 -0.13 -30.89 9.83
CA PHE A 132 1.20 -31.15 9.24
C PHE A 132 1.16 -32.31 8.25
N ILE A 133 0.43 -33.38 8.57
CA ILE A 133 0.21 -34.53 7.69
C ILE A 133 -0.55 -34.09 6.42
N GLN A 134 -1.65 -33.35 6.57
CA GLN A 134 -2.44 -32.83 5.43
C GLN A 134 -1.62 -31.88 4.54
N THR A 135 -0.82 -30.99 5.12
CA THR A 135 -0.04 -30.00 4.37
C THR A 135 1.31 -30.54 3.89
N LYS A 136 1.68 -31.78 4.25
CA LYS A 136 3.01 -32.39 4.04
C LYS A 136 4.14 -31.47 4.51
N SER A 137 3.93 -30.76 5.61
CA SER A 137 4.93 -29.85 6.16
C SER A 137 5.62 -30.46 7.37
N ASN A 138 6.93 -30.26 7.48
CA ASN A 138 7.71 -30.80 8.59
C ASN A 138 7.78 -29.79 9.74
N PRO A 139 7.59 -30.22 11.00
CA PRO A 139 7.67 -29.33 12.16
C PRO A 139 9.08 -28.72 12.32
N HIS A 140 10.10 -29.39 11.79
CA HIS A 140 11.47 -28.87 11.72
C HIS A 140 11.56 -27.50 11.01
N TRP A 141 10.65 -27.18 10.10
CA TRP A 141 10.63 -25.89 9.39
C TRP A 141 10.19 -24.71 10.27
N MET A 142 9.72 -24.96 11.50
CA MET A 142 9.47 -23.89 12.49
C MET A 142 10.78 -23.30 13.05
N ILE A 143 11.89 -24.03 12.87
CA ILE A 143 13.24 -23.60 13.20
C ILE A 143 13.88 -23.01 11.94
N ILE A 144 14.34 -21.77 12.05
CA ILE A 144 14.95 -20.99 10.98
C ILE A 144 16.45 -21.25 11.00
N TYR A 145 16.95 -21.86 9.92
CA TYR A 145 18.37 -21.98 9.62
C TYR A 145 18.87 -20.89 8.67
N ASN A 146 17.98 -20.45 7.77
CA ASN A 146 18.26 -19.45 6.75
C ASN A 146 17.22 -18.34 6.87
N LEU A 147 17.68 -17.11 7.05
CA LEU A 147 16.81 -15.95 7.19
C LEU A 147 16.69 -15.24 5.84
N PRO A 148 15.49 -15.15 5.23
CA PRO A 148 15.31 -14.33 4.04
C PRO A 148 15.46 -12.84 4.40
N VAL A 149 16.35 -12.16 3.69
CA VAL A 149 16.50 -10.70 3.78
C VAL A 149 15.53 -10.06 2.81
N LEU A 150 14.73 -9.12 3.28
CA LEU A 150 13.85 -8.36 2.41
C LEU A 150 14.64 -7.66 1.28
N PRO A 151 14.10 -7.64 0.07
CA PRO A 151 14.58 -6.82 -1.04
C PRO A 151 14.94 -5.38 -0.64
N PRO A 152 16.09 -4.81 -1.09
CA PRO A 152 16.50 -3.45 -0.79
C PRO A 152 15.46 -2.37 -1.06
N ASN A 153 14.67 -2.51 -2.12
CA ASN A 153 13.65 -1.52 -2.49
C ASN A 153 12.47 -1.50 -1.51
N LEU A 154 12.23 -2.59 -0.75
CA LEU A 154 11.23 -2.63 0.32
C LEU A 154 11.75 -2.08 1.66
N ARG A 155 13.04 -1.72 1.70
CA ARG A 155 13.75 -1.14 2.86
C ARG A 155 14.73 -0.04 2.39
N PRO A 156 14.23 1.01 1.72
CA PRO A 156 15.08 2.00 1.08
C PRO A 156 15.96 2.75 2.10
N VAL A 157 17.07 3.29 1.60
CA VAL A 157 17.89 4.28 2.29
C VAL A 157 17.78 5.55 1.45
N VAL A 158 17.28 6.62 2.07
CA VAL A 158 17.03 7.89 1.39
C VAL A 158 18.09 8.89 1.83
N LYS A 159 18.66 9.59 0.86
CA LYS A 159 19.56 10.71 1.10
C LYS A 159 18.74 11.98 1.17
N LEU A 160 18.87 12.73 2.26
CA LEU A 160 18.32 14.07 2.38
C LEU A 160 19.22 15.10 1.68
N GLN A 161 18.69 16.31 1.49
CA GLN A 161 19.42 17.43 0.91
C GLN A 161 20.72 17.73 1.69
N ASP A 162 20.71 17.53 3.01
CA ASP A 162 21.84 17.78 3.93
C ASP A 162 22.90 16.66 3.93
N LYS A 163 22.90 15.78 2.92
CA LYS A 163 23.77 14.58 2.83
C LYS A 163 23.60 13.56 3.96
N THR A 164 22.67 13.75 4.88
CA THR A 164 22.30 12.76 5.89
C THR A 164 21.58 11.57 5.23
N LEU A 165 21.84 10.38 5.76
CA LEU A 165 21.24 9.13 5.28
C LEU A 165 20.17 8.69 6.27
N ILE A 166 18.92 8.65 5.81
CA ILE A 166 17.82 8.05 6.56
C ILE A 166 17.67 6.59 6.14
N THR A 167 17.73 5.69 7.11
CA THR A 167 17.55 4.26 6.93
C THR A 167 16.26 3.79 7.61
N THR A 168 15.62 2.76 7.07
CA THR A 168 14.46 2.13 7.74
C THR A 168 14.88 1.31 8.96
N ASP A 169 14.00 1.21 9.96
CA ASP A 169 14.16 0.38 11.17
C ASP A 169 14.54 -1.08 10.87
N LEU A 170 14.02 -1.62 9.76
CA LEU A 170 14.33 -2.97 9.30
C LEU A 170 15.83 -3.13 8.99
N ASN A 171 16.48 -2.11 8.44
CA ASN A 171 17.92 -2.18 8.17
C ASN A 171 18.73 -2.27 9.46
N PHE A 172 18.32 -1.57 10.54
CA PHE A 172 18.96 -1.69 11.85
C PHE A 172 18.79 -3.09 12.46
N LEU A 173 17.59 -3.67 12.35
CA LEU A 173 17.34 -5.04 12.81
C LEU A 173 18.20 -6.06 12.05
N TYR A 174 18.28 -5.96 10.72
CA TYR A 174 19.14 -6.84 9.92
C TYR A 174 20.62 -6.65 10.25
N ALA A 175 21.09 -5.40 10.41
CA ALA A 175 22.47 -5.11 10.79
C ALA A 175 22.82 -5.74 12.14
N LYS A 176 21.92 -5.65 13.12
CA LYS A 176 22.07 -6.29 14.43
C LYS A 176 22.18 -7.81 14.32
N ILE A 177 21.31 -8.45 13.53
CA ILE A 177 21.35 -9.92 13.30
C ILE A 177 22.69 -10.33 12.67
N VAL A 178 23.15 -9.61 11.63
CA VAL A 178 24.43 -9.91 10.97
C VAL A 178 25.61 -9.73 11.93
N ASN A 179 25.62 -8.66 12.74
CA ASN A 179 26.67 -8.41 13.72
C ASN A 179 26.74 -9.53 14.78
N ILE A 180 25.58 -9.95 15.31
CA ILE A 180 25.52 -11.06 16.27
C ILE A 180 25.98 -12.36 15.62
N ASN A 181 25.53 -12.64 14.39
CA ASN A 181 25.93 -13.84 13.66
C ASN A 181 27.45 -13.91 13.44
N ASN A 182 28.05 -12.78 13.05
CA ASN A 182 29.49 -12.64 12.89
C ASN A 182 30.24 -12.78 14.22
N LYS A 183 29.67 -12.27 15.32
CA LYS A 183 30.23 -12.42 16.66
C LYS A 183 30.23 -13.89 17.09
N ILE A 184 29.12 -14.59 16.95
CA ILE A 184 29.00 -16.03 17.24
C ILE A 184 30.00 -16.84 16.41
N ASN A 185 30.15 -16.52 15.12
CA ASN A 185 31.16 -17.17 14.27
C ASN A 185 32.59 -16.94 14.74
N LYS A 186 32.92 -15.72 15.20
CA LYS A 186 34.24 -15.41 15.78
C LYS A 186 34.47 -16.21 17.06
N LEU A 187 33.49 -16.25 17.96
CA LEU A 187 33.59 -16.99 19.23
C LEU A 187 33.72 -18.50 19.00
N ARG A 188 33.01 -19.06 18.03
CA ARG A 188 33.18 -20.47 17.64
C ARG A 188 34.59 -20.77 17.12
N LYS A 189 35.17 -19.87 16.32
CA LYS A 189 36.56 -20.01 15.86
C LYS A 189 37.56 -19.94 17.02
N MET A 190 37.24 -19.20 18.07
CA MET A 190 38.04 -19.11 19.30
C MET A 190 37.77 -20.26 20.28
N LEU A 191 36.98 -21.27 19.91
CA LEU A 191 36.64 -22.45 20.73
C LEU A 191 36.05 -22.10 22.12
N VAL A 192 35.27 -21.01 22.19
CA VAL A 192 34.62 -20.58 23.44
C VAL A 192 33.55 -21.59 23.86
N PRO A 193 33.49 -21.98 25.15
CA PRO A 193 32.48 -22.92 25.66
C PRO A 193 31.02 -22.47 25.43
N GLU A 194 30.12 -23.43 25.21
CA GLU A 194 28.69 -23.22 24.93
C GLU A 194 27.95 -22.31 25.92
N PRO A 195 28.21 -22.31 27.25
CA PRO A 195 27.51 -21.41 28.19
C PRO A 195 27.60 -19.93 27.84
N PHE A 196 28.75 -19.47 27.32
CA PHE A 196 28.94 -18.08 26.91
C PHE A 196 28.25 -17.76 25.57
N LEU A 197 28.05 -18.77 24.72
CA LEU A 197 27.32 -18.64 23.46
C LEU A 197 25.80 -18.55 23.66
N ILE A 198 25.28 -19.12 24.76
CA ILE A 198 23.84 -19.12 25.07
C ILE A 198 23.28 -17.70 25.18
N ASN A 199 23.97 -16.80 25.88
CA ASN A 199 23.54 -15.41 26.06
C ASN A 199 23.45 -14.65 24.72
N GLU A 200 24.38 -14.91 23.80
CA GLU A 200 24.36 -14.28 22.47
C GLU A 200 23.24 -14.85 21.59
N LYS A 201 22.99 -16.16 21.67
CA LYS A 201 21.89 -16.83 20.96
C LYS A 201 20.53 -16.25 21.37
N TYR A 202 20.31 -15.91 22.64
CA TYR A 202 19.05 -15.29 23.09
C TYR A 202 18.81 -13.90 22.48
N THR A 203 19.88 -13.15 22.15
CA THR A 203 19.79 -11.79 21.61
C THR A 203 19.27 -11.77 20.16
N LEU A 204 19.26 -12.91 19.46
CA LEU A 204 18.75 -13.05 18.09
C LEU A 204 17.22 -13.00 17.98
N GLN A 205 16.47 -13.01 19.09
CA GLN A 205 15.01 -12.99 19.06
C GLN A 205 14.46 -11.62 18.65
N ILE A 206 13.96 -11.53 17.41
CA ILE A 206 13.32 -10.33 16.85
C ILE A 206 11.96 -10.08 17.52
N GLN A 207 11.71 -8.84 17.94
CA GLN A 207 10.38 -8.38 18.37
C GLN A 207 9.89 -7.27 17.45
N GLY A 208 8.66 -7.40 16.94
CA GLY A 208 8.00 -6.35 16.18
C GLY A 208 6.56 -6.72 15.83
N LYS A 209 5.62 -5.82 16.11
CA LYS A 209 4.20 -5.93 15.80
C LYS A 209 3.72 -4.64 15.12
N ARG A 210 4.13 -4.39 13.88
CA ARG A 210 3.46 -3.40 13.01
C ARG A 210 3.25 -4.02 11.63
N GLY A 211 1.98 -4.22 11.27
CA GLY A 211 1.57 -4.95 10.08
C GLY A 211 1.44 -4.03 8.87
N ARG A 212 2.05 -4.40 7.74
CA ARG A 212 1.98 -3.68 6.45
C ARG A 212 0.64 -3.85 5.70
N PHE A 213 -0.21 -4.77 6.12
CA PHE A 213 -1.46 -5.11 5.41
C PHE A 213 -2.52 -4.01 5.50
N ARG A 214 -2.62 -3.29 6.61
CA ARG A 214 -3.65 -2.26 6.79
C ARG A 214 -3.38 -1.00 5.95
N GLU A 215 -2.11 -0.62 5.80
CA GLU A 215 -1.74 0.67 5.17
C GLU A 215 -1.54 0.60 3.65
N ASN A 216 -0.99 -0.50 3.10
CA ASN A 216 -0.56 -0.52 1.69
C ASN A 216 -1.41 -1.39 0.76
N LEU A 217 -2.23 -2.29 1.31
CA LEU A 217 -3.06 -3.20 0.51
C LEU A 217 -4.52 -2.76 0.44
N LEU A 218 -5.07 -2.21 1.54
CA LEU A 218 -6.46 -1.78 1.61
C LEU A 218 -6.64 -0.33 1.14
N GLY A 219 -5.74 0.57 1.54
CA GLY A 219 -5.69 1.96 1.06
C GLY A 219 -4.47 2.16 0.17
N LYS A 220 -4.65 2.77 -1.00
CA LYS A 220 -3.54 3.21 -1.85
C LYS A 220 -3.83 4.62 -2.33
N THR A 221 -2.79 5.41 -2.49
CA THR A 221 -2.87 6.61 -3.32
C THR A 221 -3.17 6.19 -4.75
N VAL A 222 -4.19 6.79 -5.36
CA VAL A 222 -4.67 6.42 -6.69
C VAL A 222 -4.38 7.57 -7.66
N ASP A 223 -3.82 7.22 -8.83
CA ASP A 223 -3.62 8.16 -9.93
C ASP A 223 -4.97 8.60 -10.53
N TYR A 224 -5.02 9.71 -11.26
CA TYR A 224 -6.26 10.29 -11.81
C TYR A 224 -7.31 10.61 -10.74
N SER A 225 -6.84 11.20 -9.65
CA SER A 225 -7.68 11.74 -8.60
C SER A 225 -7.34 13.19 -8.29
N GLY A 226 -8.32 13.94 -7.84
CA GLY A 226 -8.20 15.34 -7.45
C GLY A 226 -8.94 15.61 -6.15
N ARG A 227 -8.73 16.79 -5.58
CA ARG A 227 -9.53 17.28 -4.46
C ARG A 227 -9.73 18.78 -4.62
N SER A 228 -10.95 19.26 -4.37
CA SER A 228 -11.24 20.69 -4.32
C SER A 228 -12.36 20.98 -3.31
N VAL A 229 -12.54 22.26 -3.00
CA VAL A 229 -13.59 22.78 -2.12
C VAL A 229 -14.93 22.74 -2.84
N ILE A 230 -15.99 22.39 -2.12
CA ILE A 230 -17.35 22.35 -2.67
C ILE A 230 -18.11 23.66 -2.45
N ILE A 231 -18.97 24.00 -3.40
CA ILE A 231 -19.89 25.15 -3.37
C ILE A 231 -21.27 24.69 -3.83
N VAL A 232 -22.33 25.31 -3.31
CA VAL A 232 -23.72 25.03 -3.73
C VAL A 232 -23.98 25.61 -5.12
N GLU A 233 -24.64 24.84 -5.99
CA GLU A 233 -25.28 25.39 -7.20
C GLU A 233 -26.67 24.77 -7.38
N PRO A 234 -27.75 25.53 -7.11
CA PRO A 234 -29.11 25.02 -7.17
C PRO A 234 -29.61 24.78 -8.60
N ASN A 235 -28.97 25.36 -9.61
CA ASN A 235 -29.38 25.24 -11.00
C ASN A 235 -28.93 23.94 -11.69
N LEU A 236 -28.10 23.13 -11.02
CA LEU A 236 -27.65 21.85 -11.56
C LEU A 236 -28.79 20.83 -11.49
N LYS A 237 -28.74 19.81 -12.35
CA LYS A 237 -29.58 18.62 -12.15
C LYS A 237 -28.96 17.73 -11.09
N LEU A 238 -29.75 16.83 -10.50
CA LEU A 238 -29.28 15.92 -9.47
C LEU A 238 -28.14 15.00 -9.95
N ASN A 239 -28.14 14.64 -11.23
CA ASN A 239 -27.11 13.84 -11.89
C ASN A 239 -25.93 14.66 -12.41
N GLU A 240 -25.95 15.98 -12.30
CA GLU A 240 -24.90 16.87 -12.82
C GLU A 240 -24.05 17.42 -11.67
N CYS A 241 -22.76 17.62 -11.95
CA CYS A 241 -21.84 18.29 -11.03
C CYS A 241 -20.99 19.29 -11.80
N GLY A 242 -20.83 20.48 -11.25
CA GLY A 242 -20.00 21.53 -11.82
C GLY A 242 -18.53 21.33 -11.46
N ILE A 243 -17.67 21.29 -12.46
CA ILE A 243 -16.26 20.93 -12.30
C ILE A 243 -15.38 21.94 -13.02
N PRO A 244 -14.22 22.30 -12.44
CA PRO A 244 -13.25 23.18 -13.10
C PRO A 244 -12.82 22.65 -14.47
N GLU A 245 -12.52 23.52 -15.43
CA GLU A 245 -11.93 23.17 -16.75
C GLU A 245 -10.70 22.24 -16.66
N GLU A 246 -10.02 22.25 -15.51
CA GLU A 246 -8.85 21.41 -15.23
C GLU A 246 -9.20 19.94 -14.88
N MET A 247 -10.48 19.58 -14.69
CA MET A 247 -10.93 18.25 -14.21
C MET A 247 -12.04 17.66 -15.11
N HIS A 248 -11.98 16.35 -15.41
CA HIS A 248 -12.95 15.70 -16.32
C HIS A 248 -13.50 14.36 -15.75
N ALA A 249 -14.84 14.19 -15.82
CA ALA A 249 -15.68 13.00 -15.53
C ALA A 249 -15.47 12.26 -14.19
N ILE A 250 -16.48 12.28 -13.31
CA ILE A 250 -16.21 12.13 -11.86
C ILE A 250 -17.12 11.15 -11.12
N LEU A 251 -16.45 10.30 -10.34
CA LEU A 251 -16.93 9.75 -9.07
C LEU A 251 -16.50 10.69 -7.93
N LEU A 252 -17.46 11.27 -7.22
CA LEU A 252 -17.21 12.13 -6.06
C LEU A 252 -17.20 11.30 -4.79
N ASN A 253 -16.26 11.62 -3.90
CA ASN A 253 -16.07 10.96 -2.62
C ASN A 253 -15.85 12.01 -1.51
N ARG A 254 -16.56 11.89 -0.39
CA ARG A 254 -16.27 12.66 0.83
C ARG A 254 -15.78 11.73 1.94
N ALA A 255 -14.63 12.08 2.53
CA ALA A 255 -14.11 11.38 3.70
C ALA A 255 -14.67 12.02 4.99
N PRO A 256 -15.07 11.23 6.01
CA PRO A 256 -15.05 9.77 6.08
C PRO A 256 -16.22 9.10 5.35
N THR A 257 -15.94 8.03 4.59
CA THR A 257 -16.99 7.23 3.95
C THR A 257 -17.61 6.26 4.96
N LEU A 258 -18.68 6.69 5.63
CA LEU A 258 -19.37 5.86 6.63
C LEU A 258 -20.21 4.75 5.99
N HIS A 259 -20.73 4.97 4.78
CA HIS A 259 -21.60 4.03 4.08
C HIS A 259 -21.27 3.94 2.57
N ARG A 260 -21.29 2.70 2.05
CA ARG A 260 -20.84 2.35 0.69
C ARG A 260 -21.63 2.99 -0.45
N VAL A 261 -22.93 3.22 -0.26
CA VAL A 261 -23.83 3.74 -1.33
C VAL A 261 -23.96 5.27 -1.26
N ILE A 262 -23.63 5.86 -0.12
CA ILE A 262 -23.92 7.25 0.16
C ILE A 262 -22.63 8.10 0.08
N GLY A 263 -21.49 7.53 0.47
CA GLY A 263 -20.21 8.27 0.51
C GLY A 263 -19.49 8.42 -0.84
N ILE A 264 -19.89 7.67 -1.87
CA ILE A 264 -19.32 7.78 -3.23
C ILE A 264 -20.46 7.73 -4.25
N GLN A 265 -20.57 8.75 -5.10
CA GLN A 265 -21.56 8.79 -6.18
C GLN A 265 -20.95 9.31 -7.48
N ALA A 266 -21.50 8.87 -8.61
CA ALA A 266 -21.13 9.34 -9.93
C ALA A 266 -22.01 10.50 -10.37
N PHE A 267 -21.38 11.49 -11.01
CA PHE A 267 -22.06 12.65 -11.60
C PHE A 267 -21.59 12.88 -13.02
N GLN A 268 -22.49 13.41 -13.84
CA GLN A 268 -22.18 13.94 -15.14
C GLN A 268 -21.48 15.29 -14.99
N PRO A 269 -20.27 15.44 -15.54
CA PRO A 269 -19.51 16.67 -15.38
C PRO A 269 -20.08 17.79 -16.25
N LYS A 270 -20.25 18.98 -15.67
CA LYS A 270 -20.47 20.23 -16.40
C LYS A 270 -19.25 21.11 -16.18
N ILE A 271 -18.61 21.52 -17.27
CA ILE A 271 -17.39 22.31 -17.21
C ILE A 271 -17.73 23.74 -16.77
N ILE A 272 -16.98 24.25 -15.81
CA ILE A 272 -17.11 25.59 -15.23
C ILE A 272 -15.72 26.22 -15.16
N SER A 273 -15.65 27.54 -15.34
CA SER A 273 -14.43 28.33 -15.23
C SER A 273 -13.89 28.50 -13.79
N CYS A 274 -14.65 28.09 -12.77
CA CYS A 274 -14.27 28.22 -11.36
C CYS A 274 -13.41 27.04 -10.89
N LYS A 275 -12.57 27.26 -9.86
CA LYS A 275 -11.69 26.23 -9.26
C LYS A 275 -12.39 25.31 -8.25
N SER A 276 -13.59 25.66 -7.82
CA SER A 276 -14.42 24.91 -6.87
C SER A 276 -15.33 23.90 -7.56
N ILE A 277 -15.62 22.81 -6.87
CA ILE A 277 -16.64 21.84 -7.31
C ILE A 277 -18.01 22.37 -6.93
N LYS A 278 -18.95 22.41 -7.88
CA LYS A 278 -20.33 22.80 -7.61
C LYS A 278 -21.21 21.57 -7.45
N LEU A 279 -21.95 21.52 -6.34
CA LEU A 279 -22.75 20.37 -5.96
C LEU A 279 -24.22 20.75 -5.76
N HIS A 280 -25.10 19.81 -6.05
CA HIS A 280 -26.54 19.97 -5.89
C HIS A 280 -26.94 19.90 -4.39
N PRO A 281 -27.70 20.86 -3.84
CA PRO A 281 -28.00 20.94 -2.41
C PRO A 281 -28.66 19.66 -1.83
N LEU A 282 -29.57 19.02 -2.57
CA LEU A 282 -30.24 17.78 -2.13
C LEU A 282 -29.30 16.58 -1.92
N VAL A 283 -28.10 16.60 -2.48
CA VAL A 283 -27.13 15.50 -2.38
C VAL A 283 -26.22 15.69 -1.14
N CYS A 284 -26.25 16.87 -0.51
CA CYS A 284 -25.41 17.19 0.64
C CYS A 284 -25.77 16.35 1.87
N SER A 285 -27.05 16.01 2.06
CA SER A 285 -27.52 15.12 3.13
C SER A 285 -26.87 13.73 3.03
N ALA A 286 -26.69 13.23 1.80
CA ALA A 286 -26.05 11.95 1.55
C ALA A 286 -24.57 12.00 1.95
N PHE A 287 -23.82 12.99 1.47
CA PHE A 287 -22.40 13.11 1.82
C PHE A 287 -22.16 13.62 3.24
N ASN A 288 -23.22 14.02 3.97
CA ASN A 288 -23.16 14.77 5.22
C ASN A 288 -22.27 16.03 5.09
N ALA A 289 -22.32 16.67 3.91
CA ALA A 289 -21.42 17.73 3.50
C ALA A 289 -21.99 19.11 3.82
N ASP A 290 -21.14 19.98 4.35
CA ASP A 290 -21.37 21.40 4.59
C ASP A 290 -20.53 22.26 3.64
N PHE A 291 -20.80 23.56 3.59
CA PHE A 291 -20.17 24.51 2.66
C PHE A 291 -19.26 25.51 3.38
N ASP A 292 -18.65 25.10 4.48
CA ASP A 292 -17.78 25.90 5.35
C ASP A 292 -16.27 25.76 5.04
N GLY A 293 -15.93 25.14 3.91
CA GLY A 293 -14.55 24.84 3.50
C GLY A 293 -14.30 23.35 3.25
N ASP A 294 -15.36 22.56 3.38
CA ASP A 294 -15.41 21.14 3.12
C ASP A 294 -14.88 20.75 1.72
N GLN A 295 -14.14 19.64 1.65
CA GLN A 295 -13.45 19.19 0.44
C GLN A 295 -13.90 17.81 -0.02
N MET A 296 -14.07 17.65 -1.33
CA MET A 296 -14.41 16.36 -1.94
C MET A 296 -13.30 15.85 -2.85
N GLY A 297 -13.06 14.54 -2.76
CA GLY A 297 -12.21 13.79 -3.66
C GLY A 297 -12.93 13.49 -4.97
N VAL A 298 -12.21 13.64 -6.07
CA VAL A 298 -12.64 13.38 -7.44
C VAL A 298 -11.87 12.18 -7.96
N HIS A 299 -12.54 11.22 -8.57
CA HIS A 299 -11.90 10.08 -9.22
C HIS A 299 -12.44 9.88 -10.64
N ILE A 300 -11.53 9.56 -11.57
CA ILE A 300 -11.87 9.41 -12.99
C ILE A 300 -11.92 7.92 -13.36
N PRO A 301 -13.10 7.37 -13.77
CA PRO A 301 -13.19 5.99 -14.23
C PRO A 301 -12.61 5.85 -15.65
N LEU A 302 -11.48 5.14 -15.76
CA LEU A 302 -10.76 4.99 -17.05
C LEU A 302 -11.32 3.87 -17.94
N SER A 303 -11.64 2.71 -17.36
CA SER A 303 -12.08 1.56 -18.16
C SER A 303 -13.55 1.65 -18.53
N LEU A 304 -13.94 1.05 -19.66
CA LEU A 304 -15.35 0.98 -20.09
C LEU A 304 -16.24 0.29 -19.03
N LYS A 305 -15.72 -0.75 -18.36
CA LYS A 305 -16.44 -1.45 -17.28
C LYS A 305 -16.70 -0.51 -16.09
N THR A 306 -15.67 0.20 -15.64
CA THR A 306 -15.80 1.17 -14.53
C THR A 306 -16.70 2.35 -14.91
N GLN A 307 -16.70 2.78 -16.17
CA GLN A 307 -17.61 3.83 -16.65
C GLN A 307 -19.06 3.34 -16.67
N ALA A 308 -19.30 2.09 -17.07
CA ALA A 308 -20.62 1.47 -17.02
C ALA A 308 -21.11 1.31 -15.57
N GLU A 309 -20.27 0.82 -14.66
CA GLU A 309 -20.60 0.73 -13.24
C GLU A 309 -20.91 2.10 -12.63
N ALA A 310 -20.11 3.13 -12.96
CA ALA A 310 -20.34 4.48 -12.49
C ALA A 310 -21.71 5.02 -12.97
N ARG A 311 -22.04 4.83 -14.26
CA ARG A 311 -23.29 5.35 -14.85
C ARG A 311 -24.53 4.57 -14.44
N LEU A 312 -24.44 3.26 -14.26
CA LEU A 312 -25.60 2.41 -13.97
C LEU A 312 -25.84 2.27 -12.46
N ILE A 313 -24.78 2.02 -11.69
CA ILE A 313 -24.89 1.64 -10.28
C ILE A 313 -24.68 2.87 -9.39
N MET A 314 -23.67 3.70 -9.70
CA MET A 314 -23.24 4.76 -8.79
C MET A 314 -23.86 6.13 -9.09
N ILE A 315 -24.64 6.28 -10.16
CA ILE A 315 -25.25 7.57 -10.52
C ILE A 315 -26.14 8.07 -9.38
N SER A 316 -26.00 9.35 -9.02
CA SER A 316 -26.73 9.97 -7.91
C SER A 316 -28.25 9.83 -8.03
N ALA A 317 -28.78 9.93 -9.26
CA ALA A 317 -30.21 9.80 -9.54
C ALA A 317 -30.80 8.40 -9.24
N ASN A 318 -29.97 7.36 -9.19
CA ASN A 318 -30.42 6.01 -8.83
C ASN A 318 -30.31 5.76 -7.32
N ASN A 319 -29.47 6.54 -6.61
CA ASN A 319 -29.12 6.33 -5.21
C ASN A 319 -29.87 7.32 -4.29
N CYS A 320 -31.18 7.40 -4.48
CA CYS A 320 -32.04 8.33 -3.74
C CYS A 320 -32.47 7.84 -2.36
N THR A 321 -32.27 6.55 -2.06
CA THR A 321 -32.73 5.91 -0.82
C THR A 321 -31.55 5.43 0.03
N SER A 322 -31.77 5.39 1.35
CA SER A 322 -30.83 4.78 2.28
C SER A 322 -30.86 3.26 2.14
N PRO A 323 -29.72 2.58 1.96
CA PRO A 323 -29.67 1.12 1.93
C PRO A 323 -30.05 0.47 3.27
N ALA A 324 -29.93 1.20 4.38
CA ALA A 324 -30.17 0.67 5.71
C ALA A 324 -31.65 0.70 6.10
N THR A 325 -32.34 1.80 5.76
CA THR A 325 -33.73 2.04 6.19
C THR A 325 -34.73 2.02 5.04
N GLY A 326 -34.28 2.09 3.78
CA GLY A 326 -35.14 2.23 2.60
C GLY A 326 -35.80 3.61 2.46
N GLN A 327 -35.57 4.53 3.41
CA GLN A 327 -36.11 5.88 3.38
C GLN A 327 -35.41 6.75 2.33
N PRO A 328 -36.09 7.77 1.77
CA PRO A 328 -35.45 8.71 0.84
C PRO A 328 -34.39 9.55 1.58
N ASN A 329 -33.19 9.61 1.00
CA ASN A 329 -32.09 10.46 1.48
C ASN A 329 -32.10 11.86 0.83
N ILE A 330 -32.75 11.98 -0.32
CA ILE A 330 -32.88 13.23 -1.09
C ILE A 330 -34.10 13.97 -0.57
N LEU A 331 -33.99 14.46 0.66
CA LEU A 331 -35.01 15.28 1.30
C LEU A 331 -34.65 16.76 1.11
N PRO A 332 -35.63 17.63 0.81
CA PRO A 332 -35.41 19.07 0.88
C PRO A 332 -34.94 19.43 2.28
N SER A 333 -33.93 20.28 2.38
CA SER A 333 -33.37 20.79 3.64
C SER A 333 -33.61 22.29 3.77
N GLN A 334 -33.69 22.77 5.01
CA GLN A 334 -33.67 24.18 5.41
C GLN A 334 -34.52 25.09 4.50
N ASP A 335 -33.89 25.88 3.62
CA ASP A 335 -34.53 26.85 2.74
C ASP A 335 -35.62 26.25 1.86
N MET A 336 -35.43 25.02 1.38
CA MET A 336 -36.43 24.33 0.55
C MET A 336 -37.68 23.99 1.37
N ILE A 337 -37.51 23.52 2.62
CA ILE A 337 -38.64 23.23 3.51
C ILE A 337 -39.34 24.53 3.89
N LEU A 338 -38.59 25.58 4.21
CA LEU A 338 -39.14 26.88 4.58
C LEU A 338 -39.96 27.49 3.43
N GLY A 339 -39.45 27.42 2.20
CA GLY A 339 -40.16 27.87 1.00
C GLY A 339 -41.45 27.09 0.76
N CYS A 340 -41.39 25.76 0.80
CA CYS A 340 -42.58 24.92 0.69
C CYS A 340 -43.59 25.23 1.80
N TYR A 341 -43.13 25.34 3.05
CA TYR A 341 -43.96 25.66 4.19
C TYR A 341 -44.68 27.00 3.99
N TYR A 342 -43.95 28.06 3.66
CA TYR A 342 -44.52 29.39 3.41
C TYR A 342 -45.58 29.37 2.30
N LEU A 343 -45.36 28.61 1.22
CA LEU A 343 -46.32 28.46 0.13
C LEU A 343 -47.58 27.67 0.54
N THR A 344 -47.42 26.67 1.39
CA THR A 344 -48.54 25.79 1.82
C THR A 344 -49.28 26.29 3.05
N VAL A 345 -48.75 27.28 3.77
CA VAL A 345 -49.43 27.88 4.90
C VAL A 345 -50.63 28.66 4.39
N GLU A 346 -51.82 28.11 4.62
CA GLU A 346 -53.07 28.83 4.40
C GLU A 346 -53.08 30.10 5.24
N ASN A 347 -53.12 31.23 4.56
CA ASN A 347 -53.09 32.53 5.20
C ASN A 347 -54.49 32.81 5.77
N THR A 348 -54.78 32.24 6.94
CA THR A 348 -56.06 32.41 7.66
C THR A 348 -56.43 33.89 7.83
N ARG A 349 -55.45 34.79 7.93
CA ARG A 349 -55.65 36.25 7.98
C ARG A 349 -56.22 36.84 6.69
N LEU A 350 -55.85 36.34 5.52
CA LEU A 350 -56.30 36.85 4.22
C LEU A 350 -57.74 36.40 3.93
N TYR A 351 -58.07 35.16 4.33
CA TYR A 351 -59.45 34.65 4.35
C TYR A 351 -60.33 35.45 5.33
N TYR A 352 -59.84 35.74 6.54
CA TYR A 352 -60.56 36.57 7.52
C TYR A 352 -60.75 38.02 7.03
N LEU A 353 -59.75 38.61 6.38
CA LEU A 353 -59.85 39.95 5.79
C LEU A 353 -60.83 39.99 4.62
N LEU A 354 -60.81 38.99 3.73
CA LEU A 354 -61.78 38.85 2.63
C LEU A 354 -63.22 38.68 3.14
N GLN A 355 -63.44 37.84 4.15
CA GLN A 355 -64.75 37.71 4.79
C GLN A 355 -65.21 39.00 5.46
N ARG A 356 -64.29 39.78 6.04
CA ARG A 356 -64.62 41.05 6.70
C ARG A 356 -64.94 42.16 5.70
N VAL A 357 -64.28 42.20 4.54
CA VAL A 357 -64.62 43.10 3.43
C VAL A 357 -65.99 42.75 2.84
N LEU A 358 -66.28 41.45 2.63
CA LEU A 358 -67.59 41.00 2.12
C LEU A 358 -68.77 41.27 3.08
N ARG A 359 -68.53 41.27 4.40
CA ARG A 359 -69.56 41.63 5.41
C ARG A 359 -69.80 43.14 5.55
N LEU A 360 -68.90 43.99 5.05
CA LEU A 360 -69.08 45.44 5.07
C LEU A 360 -69.86 45.95 3.84
N THR A 361 -70.04 45.09 2.83
CA THR A 361 -70.80 45.38 1.60
C THR A 361 -72.26 44.91 1.62
N THR A 362 -72.73 44.39 2.75
CA THR A 362 -74.15 44.07 3.04
C THR A 362 -74.61 44.92 4.20
#